data_AF-A0AAX4KRK2-F1
#
_entry.id   AF-A0AAX4KRK2-F1
#
_cell.length_a   1.000
_cell.length_b   1.000
_cell.length_c   1.000
_cell.angle_alpha   90.00
_cell.angle_beta   90.00
_cell.angle_gamma   90.00
#
_symmetry.space_group_name_H-M   'P 1'
#
loop_
_entity.id
_entity.type
_entity.pdbx_description
1 polymer ?
#
loop_
_entity_poly.entity_id
_entity_poly.type
_entity_poly.pdbx_seq_one_letter_code
_entity_poly.pdbx_strand_id
1 'polypeptide(L)'
;MDKRTSSPFSQALYAVEVLTDRIKNLGIRVSESGRDRAESQNEEDGYRLLSWRNSIHETSRPGAIEIADGVDEEENESPPPYDIDSPISPTSPGFPTSSPTSQKTRFRLDYLWITIILLAVGSTITLFIIFPFPTTIPAFVGLLTILLGWTLTTWIKVIYHVSSIFKSREKISNRTKNFFNRFSTTKRTVLATSTLFILFLSCLGFCPPEEQDVPVRPVQGEKYFVAANLHNSQDILPGWSSELIKLINYLGSDNVFVSIYESNSQDSTKSLLSSLNDTLLEMGVGRSILTEQDDKHWWPYNTSPERIGYLANARNKALKPIQSSDPEIRLKGYNEYTKIIFLNDVYWTWESMVRLINTKIEGRDEYDQVCAMDFGTSGLYDTWASRDICGTPLRPFWPYVKDEITIDRLRKEEPFEVSSCWNGAVVFKAGPFLYKPQGEDRVDEAEMIDLEQSHDGRHLAKRGWKMVDNPTYPNSVFSPSLILPIQFRTSNISACDHSECFLIGYDLHRLYDTVDRPPRIYMNPTVKLAYERNWFVWHNTVLRIPVIQWWLENWSRGYPLYFVDWIWEKAGRRRDYCTWSALAVHLPERCPALPGAIDKNWDQ
;
A
#
# COMPACT_ATOMS: atom_id res chain seq x y z
N MET A 1 -8.08 11.49 -6.27
CA MET A 1 -8.14 11.57 -4.77
C MET A 1 -6.86 12.23 -4.24
N ASP A 2 -6.70 12.61 -2.96
CA ASP A 2 -5.43 13.21 -2.49
C ASP A 2 -4.31 12.15 -2.45
N LYS A 3 -3.23 12.43 -3.18
CA LYS A 3 -2.06 11.56 -3.36
C LYS A 3 -0.98 11.81 -2.28
N ARG A 4 -1.16 12.76 -1.36
CA ARG A 4 -0.18 13.09 -0.30
C ARG A 4 -0.26 12.15 0.91
N THR A 5 0.06 10.86 0.72
CA THR A 5 0.36 9.99 1.87
C THR A 5 1.58 10.53 2.63
N SER A 6 1.46 10.77 3.93
CA SER A 6 2.64 11.00 4.77
C SER A 6 3.54 9.77 4.76
N SER A 7 4.85 9.97 4.65
CA SER A 7 5.82 8.87 4.49
C SER A 7 5.66 7.81 5.61
N PRO A 8 5.76 6.50 5.29
CA PRO A 8 5.76 5.43 6.30
C PRO A 8 6.84 5.66 7.36
N PHE A 9 7.97 6.26 6.98
CA PHE A 9 9.04 6.62 7.92
C PHE A 9 8.58 7.73 8.89
N SER A 10 7.75 8.67 8.44
CA SER A 10 7.16 9.70 9.30
C SER A 10 6.05 9.16 10.20
N GLN A 11 5.26 8.19 9.72
CA GLN A 11 4.23 7.51 10.53
C GLN A 11 4.87 6.56 11.56
N ALA A 12 5.97 5.90 11.20
CA ALA A 12 6.77 5.07 12.09
C ALA A 12 7.54 5.91 13.12
N LEU A 13 8.13 7.05 12.73
CA LEU A 13 8.69 8.01 13.70
C LEU A 13 7.62 8.45 14.70
N TYR A 14 6.46 8.90 14.23
CA TYR A 14 5.36 9.32 15.10
C TYR A 14 4.91 8.20 16.05
N ALA A 15 4.81 6.95 15.57
CA ALA A 15 4.51 5.79 16.41
C ALA A 15 5.61 5.51 17.45
N VAL A 16 6.88 5.69 17.10
CA VAL A 16 8.04 5.54 18.01
C VAL A 16 8.12 6.69 19.01
N GLU A 17 7.81 7.93 18.61
CA GLU A 17 7.71 9.10 19.48
C GLU A 17 6.59 8.93 20.50
N VAL A 18 5.39 8.55 20.06
CA VAL A 18 4.25 8.23 20.95
C VAL A 18 4.54 7.05 21.87
N LEU A 19 5.27 6.03 21.41
CA LEU A 19 5.71 4.92 22.26
C LEU A 19 6.75 5.39 23.29
N THR A 20 7.73 6.20 22.87
CA THR A 20 8.77 6.76 23.73
C THR A 20 8.17 7.64 24.81
N ASP A 21 7.22 8.51 24.45
CA ASP A 21 6.56 9.39 25.41
C ASP A 21 5.61 8.63 26.34
N ARG A 22 4.95 7.55 25.88
CA ARG A 22 4.26 6.60 26.78
C ARG A 22 5.21 5.92 27.75
N ILE A 23 6.40 5.49 27.32
CA ILE A 23 7.42 4.89 28.19
C ILE A 23 7.92 5.92 29.21
N LYS A 24 8.11 7.18 28.79
CA LYS A 24 8.49 8.32 29.65
C LYS A 24 7.43 8.56 30.74
N ASN A 25 6.15 8.62 30.36
CA ASN A 25 5.02 8.80 31.27
C ASN A 25 4.81 7.58 32.20
N LEU A 26 5.13 6.36 31.76
CA LEU A 26 5.17 5.18 32.63
C LEU A 26 6.32 5.25 33.64
N GLY A 27 7.50 5.75 33.25
CA GLY A 27 8.61 6.01 34.16
C GLY A 27 8.28 7.04 35.25
N ILE A 28 7.60 8.13 34.87
CA ILE A 28 7.13 9.17 35.81
C ILE A 28 6.12 8.58 36.81
N ARG A 29 5.18 7.76 36.35
CA ARG A 29 4.18 7.10 37.24
C ARG A 29 4.75 6.10 38.24
N VAL A 30 6.00 5.67 38.10
CA VAL A 30 6.70 4.87 39.14
C VAL A 30 7.34 5.75 40.22
N SER A 31 7.50 7.06 39.98
CA SER A 31 8.09 8.01 40.93
C SER A 31 7.10 8.66 41.90
N GLU A 32 5.80 8.68 41.58
CA GLU A 32 4.78 9.44 42.33
C GLU A 32 3.87 8.56 43.21
N SER A 33 4.48 7.68 43.99
CA SER A 33 3.81 6.90 45.04
C SER A 33 3.94 7.59 46.41
N GLY A 34 3.48 8.85 46.55
CA GLY A 34 3.47 9.49 47.88
C GLY A 34 3.28 11.00 48.00
N ARG A 35 2.11 11.54 47.61
CA ARG A 35 1.44 12.66 48.32
C ARG A 35 0.04 12.90 47.78
N ASP A 36 -0.91 13.13 48.68
CA ASP A 36 -2.31 13.47 48.35
C ASP A 36 -2.59 14.97 48.36
N ARG A 37 -3.54 15.34 47.50
CA ARG A 37 -4.58 16.40 47.67
C ARG A 37 -4.27 17.84 47.24
N ALA A 38 -5.33 18.45 46.69
CA ALA A 38 -5.48 19.83 46.19
C ALA A 38 -4.72 20.11 44.86
N GLU A 39 -5.27 20.85 43.88
CA GLU A 39 -6.61 21.45 43.77
C GLU A 39 -7.06 21.55 42.30
N SER A 40 -8.32 21.96 42.05
CA SER A 40 -8.92 22.00 40.71
C SER A 40 -8.82 23.39 40.06
N GLN A 41 -8.18 23.51 38.89
CA GLN A 41 -8.58 24.36 37.75
C GLN A 41 -7.56 24.29 36.60
N ASN A 42 -8.09 24.17 35.36
CA ASN A 42 -7.56 24.63 34.06
C ASN A 42 -7.90 23.65 32.92
N GLU A 43 -9.15 23.70 32.46
CA GLU A 43 -9.51 23.27 31.11
C GLU A 43 -9.22 24.42 30.14
N GLU A 44 -8.01 24.50 29.55
CA GLU A 44 -7.68 25.22 28.31
C GLU A 44 -6.16 25.18 28.00
N ASP A 45 -5.63 24.07 27.46
CA ASP A 45 -4.30 24.10 26.81
C ASP A 45 -4.06 22.99 25.76
N GLY A 46 -5.11 22.63 25.01
CA GLY A 46 -5.07 21.55 24.01
C GLY A 46 -4.68 21.95 22.58
N TYR A 47 -4.55 23.25 22.27
CA TYR A 47 -4.63 23.77 20.89
C TYR A 47 -3.52 24.77 20.50
N ARG A 48 -2.26 24.54 20.90
CA ARG A 48 -1.13 25.45 20.59
C ARG A 48 0.14 24.83 19.97
N LEU A 49 0.06 23.67 19.33
CA LEU A 49 1.21 23.01 18.67
C LEU A 49 1.05 22.73 17.15
N LEU A 50 0.27 23.54 16.43
CA LEU A 50 0.11 23.42 14.96
C LEU A 50 0.31 24.71 14.14
N SER A 51 0.73 25.84 14.74
CA SER A 51 0.90 27.12 14.01
C SER A 51 2.31 27.41 13.48
N TRP A 52 3.30 26.52 13.69
CA TRP A 52 4.70 26.72 13.31
C TRP A 52 5.15 25.85 12.12
N ARG A 53 4.48 25.98 10.97
CA ARG A 53 4.98 25.43 9.69
C ARG A 53 4.64 26.25 8.42
N ASN A 54 4.05 27.44 8.55
CA ASN A 54 3.69 28.31 7.42
C ASN A 54 4.62 29.54 7.32
N SER A 55 5.92 29.30 7.14
CA SER A 55 6.85 30.30 6.58
C SER A 55 8.12 29.62 6.07
N ILE A 56 8.33 29.65 4.75
CA ILE A 56 9.56 29.49 3.96
C ILE A 56 9.14 29.16 2.50
N HIS A 57 9.87 29.70 1.51
CA HIS A 57 9.62 29.60 0.07
C HIS A 57 8.41 30.38 -0.47
N GLU A 58 8.51 31.71 -0.40
CA GLU A 58 7.94 32.58 -1.44
C GLU A 58 9.08 33.02 -2.38
N THR A 59 8.83 33.09 -3.69
CA THR A 59 9.85 33.38 -4.71
C THR A 59 9.53 34.64 -5.51
N SER A 60 10.43 35.62 -5.51
CA SER A 60 10.31 36.86 -6.29
C SER A 60 11.58 37.13 -7.13
N ARG A 61 11.45 38.02 -8.13
CA ARG A 61 12.38 38.20 -9.27
C ARG A 61 13.27 39.45 -9.13
N PRO A 62 14.35 39.60 -9.95
CA PRO A 62 15.48 40.49 -9.65
C PRO A 62 15.32 41.95 -10.11
N GLY A 63 16.14 42.84 -9.53
CA GLY A 63 16.36 44.25 -9.92
C GLY A 63 17.78 44.71 -9.55
N ALA A 64 18.38 45.62 -10.35
CA ALA A 64 19.84 45.93 -10.38
C ALA A 64 20.25 47.23 -9.62
N ILE A 65 21.54 47.63 -9.73
CA ILE A 65 22.17 48.92 -9.32
C ILE A 65 22.51 48.99 -7.80
N GLU A 66 23.75 49.07 -7.24
CA GLU A 66 25.05 49.77 -7.52
C GLU A 66 25.14 51.16 -6.81
N ILE A 67 26.24 51.67 -6.20
CA ILE A 67 27.71 51.38 -6.23
C ILE A 67 28.47 51.98 -4.97
N ALA A 68 29.81 51.83 -4.83
CA ALA A 68 30.78 52.57 -3.95
C ALA A 68 30.77 52.34 -2.40
N ASP A 69 31.83 52.57 -1.57
CA ASP A 69 33.29 52.85 -1.77
C ASP A 69 34.17 52.63 -0.50
N GLY A 70 35.49 52.40 -0.67
CA GLY A 70 36.64 52.75 0.23
C GLY A 70 36.96 51.94 1.54
N VAL A 71 38.12 52.08 2.23
CA VAL A 71 39.57 52.22 1.87
C VAL A 71 40.48 52.26 3.14
N ASP A 72 41.63 51.55 3.13
CA ASP A 72 42.91 51.62 3.92
C ASP A 72 42.94 51.84 5.48
N GLU A 73 44.02 51.66 6.28
CA GLU A 73 45.45 51.23 6.04
C GLU A 73 45.82 49.96 6.90
N GLU A 74 46.82 49.74 7.80
CA GLU A 74 47.98 50.43 8.45
C GLU A 74 49.03 49.33 8.92
N GLU A 75 50.12 49.63 9.65
CA GLU A 75 51.27 48.70 9.93
C GLU A 75 51.79 48.59 11.41
N ASN A 76 52.97 47.97 11.61
CA ASN A 76 53.91 47.94 12.78
C ASN A 76 53.73 46.83 13.88
N GLU A 77 54.77 46.27 14.53
CA GLU A 77 56.24 46.23 14.31
C GLU A 77 56.90 45.04 15.08
N SER A 78 58.25 44.89 15.06
CA SER A 78 59.06 43.95 15.88
C SER A 78 60.47 44.55 16.10
N PRO A 79 61.32 44.16 17.10
CA PRO A 79 62.25 43.01 16.93
C PRO A 79 62.71 42.32 18.29
N PRO A 80 63.93 41.74 18.53
CA PRO A 80 64.10 40.39 19.13
C PRO A 80 64.77 40.37 20.55
N PRO A 81 66.08 40.08 20.89
CA PRO A 81 67.30 39.57 20.19
C PRO A 81 68.13 38.43 20.86
N TYR A 82 69.19 37.97 20.14
CA TYR A 82 70.49 37.38 20.56
C TYR A 82 70.72 35.90 20.99
N ASP A 83 71.92 35.41 20.58
CA ASP A 83 72.51 34.05 20.68
C ASP A 83 73.50 33.86 21.86
N ILE A 84 74.09 32.65 22.01
CA ILE A 84 75.56 32.42 22.17
C ILE A 84 76.00 30.93 22.12
N ASP A 85 77.01 30.65 21.28
CA ASP A 85 78.09 29.64 21.27
C ASP A 85 77.93 28.09 21.42
N SER A 86 78.95 27.41 20.88
CA SER A 86 79.27 25.97 21.01
C SER A 86 80.77 25.75 20.71
N PRO A 87 81.46 24.76 21.35
CA PRO A 87 82.70 24.27 20.74
C PRO A 87 82.99 22.74 20.83
N ILE A 88 83.35 22.19 19.65
CA ILE A 88 84.47 21.25 19.40
C ILE A 88 84.28 19.72 19.56
N SER A 89 84.96 19.01 18.66
CA SER A 89 84.97 17.57 18.29
C SER A 89 86.12 16.79 18.99
N PRO A 90 86.71 15.66 18.51
CA PRO A 90 86.38 14.74 17.39
C PRO A 90 86.50 13.21 17.65
N THR A 91 85.94 12.37 16.76
CA THR A 91 86.64 11.20 16.17
C THR A 91 85.89 10.58 14.98
N SER A 92 86.64 10.12 13.96
CA SER A 92 86.20 9.29 12.82
C SER A 92 87.34 8.32 12.47
N PRO A 93 87.07 7.12 11.91
CA PRO A 93 87.07 6.99 10.44
C PRO A 93 86.15 5.90 9.84
N GLY A 94 85.89 5.94 8.52
CA GLY A 94 85.42 4.76 7.75
C GLY A 94 84.21 4.98 6.83
N PHE A 95 84.45 5.05 5.52
CA PHE A 95 83.46 4.89 4.43
C PHE A 95 83.27 3.38 4.08
N PRO A 96 82.28 2.93 3.25
CA PRO A 96 81.52 3.69 2.26
C PRO A 96 80.00 3.43 2.10
N THR A 97 79.32 4.48 1.65
CA THR A 97 78.16 4.61 0.73
C THR A 97 77.11 3.49 0.48
N SER A 98 75.89 4.01 0.25
CA SER A 98 74.79 3.51 -0.60
C SER A 98 73.62 2.76 0.05
N SER A 99 72.43 3.08 -0.44
CA SER A 99 71.08 2.64 -0.06
C SER A 99 70.33 2.22 -1.35
N PRO A 100 69.01 1.95 -1.39
CA PRO A 100 68.00 1.80 -0.33
C PRO A 100 67.29 0.42 -0.40
N THR A 101 66.38 0.02 0.50
CA THR A 101 64.97 0.47 0.48
C THR A 101 64.18 -0.13 1.63
N SER A 102 63.46 0.72 2.38
CA SER A 102 62.29 0.26 3.14
C SER A 102 61.15 -0.05 2.16
N GLN A 103 60.71 -1.31 2.10
CA GLN A 103 59.52 -1.67 1.34
C GLN A 103 58.27 -1.14 2.06
N LYS A 104 57.89 0.11 1.76
CA LYS A 104 56.55 0.62 2.07
C LYS A 104 55.52 -0.34 1.49
N THR A 105 54.79 -1.04 2.36
CA THR A 105 53.66 -1.92 1.99
C THR A 105 52.51 -1.09 1.46
N ARG A 106 52.60 -0.66 0.20
CA ARG A 106 51.50 -0.02 -0.53
C ARG A 106 50.32 -0.98 -0.53
N PHE A 107 49.27 -0.64 0.22
CA PHE A 107 47.94 -1.18 0.03
C PHE A 107 47.56 -0.92 -1.44
N ARG A 108 47.61 -1.97 -2.27
CA ARG A 108 46.98 -1.92 -3.60
C ARG A 108 45.49 -1.99 -3.39
N LEU A 109 44.85 -0.81 -3.32
CA LEU A 109 43.41 -0.69 -3.50
C LEU A 109 43.06 -1.37 -4.83
N ASP A 110 42.29 -2.44 -4.76
CA ASP A 110 41.76 -3.10 -5.95
C ASP A 110 40.51 -2.30 -6.37
N TYR A 111 40.68 -1.42 -7.36
CA TYR A 111 39.64 -0.49 -7.80
C TYR A 111 38.37 -1.21 -8.30
N LEU A 112 38.51 -2.44 -8.83
CA LEU A 112 37.39 -3.29 -9.21
C LEU A 112 36.59 -3.76 -7.99
N TRP A 113 37.27 -3.95 -6.86
CA TRP A 113 36.62 -4.25 -5.58
C TRP A 113 35.86 -3.05 -5.01
N ILE A 114 36.45 -1.87 -5.08
CA ILE A 114 35.82 -0.63 -4.59
C ILE A 114 34.57 -0.31 -5.41
N THR A 115 34.62 -0.45 -6.74
CA THR A 115 33.45 -0.23 -7.61
C THR A 115 32.32 -1.23 -7.35
N ILE A 116 32.61 -2.51 -7.10
CA ILE A 116 31.59 -3.50 -6.68
C ILE A 116 30.90 -3.08 -5.37
N ILE A 117 31.66 -2.63 -4.38
CA ILE A 117 31.12 -2.18 -3.08
C ILE A 117 30.28 -0.90 -3.25
N LEU A 118 30.76 0.08 -4.04
CA LEU A 118 30.02 1.31 -4.32
C LEU A 118 28.73 1.04 -5.09
N LEU A 119 28.72 0.10 -6.04
CA LEU A 119 27.51 -0.32 -6.76
C LEU A 119 26.49 -1.00 -5.82
N ALA A 120 26.97 -1.87 -4.92
CA ALA A 120 26.11 -2.54 -3.93
C ALA A 120 25.50 -1.56 -2.92
N VAL A 121 26.30 -0.61 -2.39
CA VAL A 121 25.83 0.43 -1.48
C VAL A 121 24.88 1.38 -2.21
N GLY A 122 25.23 1.82 -3.42
CA GLY A 122 24.41 2.70 -4.25
C GLY A 122 23.05 2.08 -4.57
N SER A 123 23.02 0.84 -5.08
CA SER A 123 21.75 0.13 -5.37
C SER A 123 20.90 -0.10 -4.12
N THR A 124 21.52 -0.41 -2.97
CA THR A 124 20.80 -0.53 -1.69
C THR A 124 20.15 0.80 -1.29
N ILE A 125 20.88 1.91 -1.36
CA ILE A 125 20.37 3.26 -1.03
C ILE A 125 19.28 3.68 -2.01
N THR A 126 19.49 3.51 -3.32
CA THR A 126 18.49 3.82 -4.36
C THR A 126 17.19 3.03 -4.15
N LEU A 127 17.26 1.74 -3.82
CA LEU A 127 16.07 0.93 -3.53
C LEU A 127 15.36 1.38 -2.25
N PHE A 128 16.07 1.77 -1.19
CA PHE A 128 15.44 2.36 0.00
C PHE A 128 14.81 3.74 -0.24
N ILE A 129 15.34 4.54 -1.17
CA ILE A 129 14.76 5.85 -1.52
C ILE A 129 13.50 5.68 -2.39
N ILE A 130 13.51 4.76 -3.36
CA ILE A 130 12.37 4.51 -4.25
C ILE A 130 11.25 3.75 -3.50
N PHE A 131 11.62 2.86 -2.57
CA PHE A 131 10.70 2.06 -1.76
C PHE A 131 10.97 2.29 -0.26
N PRO A 132 10.53 3.42 0.32
CA PRO A 132 10.80 3.81 1.72
C PRO A 132 9.93 3.06 2.73
N PHE A 133 9.99 1.73 2.68
CA PHE A 133 9.15 0.78 3.40
C PHE A 133 10.05 -0.23 4.16
N PRO A 134 9.63 -0.78 5.33
CA PRO A 134 10.42 -1.73 6.11
C PRO A 134 10.54 -3.12 5.44
N THR A 135 11.44 -3.23 4.46
CA THR A 135 11.72 -4.45 3.69
C THR A 135 13.21 -4.81 3.70
N THR A 136 13.52 -6.11 3.68
CA THR A 136 14.89 -6.64 3.60
C THR A 136 15.42 -6.76 2.18
N ILE A 137 14.60 -6.50 1.15
CA ILE A 137 14.97 -6.63 -0.26
C ILE A 137 16.15 -5.73 -0.67
N PRO A 138 16.20 -4.43 -0.30
CA PRO A 138 17.35 -3.59 -0.67
C PRO A 138 18.68 -4.15 -0.14
N ALA A 139 18.69 -4.62 1.11
CA ALA A 139 19.86 -5.23 1.74
C ALA A 139 20.25 -6.56 1.06
N PHE A 140 19.27 -7.39 0.69
CA PHE A 140 19.50 -8.62 -0.07
C PHE A 140 20.12 -8.35 -1.44
N VAL A 141 19.61 -7.37 -2.20
CA VAL A 141 20.18 -6.97 -3.50
C VAL A 141 21.61 -6.46 -3.35
N GLY A 142 21.91 -5.66 -2.31
CA GLY A 142 23.27 -5.23 -1.99
C GLY A 142 24.22 -6.40 -1.68
N LEU A 143 23.81 -7.31 -0.78
CA LEU A 143 24.60 -8.50 -0.41
C LEU A 143 24.83 -9.43 -1.60
N LEU A 144 23.81 -9.66 -2.44
CA LEU A 144 23.90 -10.46 -3.65
C LEU A 144 24.85 -9.81 -4.68
N THR A 145 24.81 -8.48 -4.83
CA THR A 145 25.73 -7.74 -5.71
C THR A 145 27.19 -7.91 -5.27
N ILE A 146 27.47 -7.83 -3.95
CA ILE A 146 28.80 -8.08 -3.39
C ILE A 146 29.23 -9.53 -3.64
N LEU A 147 28.33 -10.51 -3.46
CA LEU A 147 28.62 -11.93 -3.60
C LEU A 147 28.90 -12.34 -5.06
N LEU A 148 28.10 -11.84 -6.00
CA LEU A 148 28.29 -11.99 -7.44
C LEU A 148 29.62 -11.39 -7.88
N GLY A 149 29.90 -10.13 -7.49
CA GLY A 149 31.16 -9.47 -7.76
C GLY A 149 32.37 -10.20 -7.16
N TRP A 150 32.23 -10.73 -5.93
CA TRP A 150 33.28 -11.53 -5.29
C TRP A 150 33.64 -12.77 -6.10
N THR A 151 32.61 -13.51 -6.48
CA THR A 151 32.73 -14.80 -7.14
C THR A 151 33.27 -14.62 -8.56
N LEU A 152 32.70 -13.69 -9.34
CA LEU A 152 33.11 -13.41 -10.71
C LEU A 152 34.55 -12.89 -10.80
N THR A 153 34.93 -11.89 -9.98
CA THR A 153 36.30 -11.36 -10.01
C THR A 153 37.34 -12.37 -9.54
N THR A 154 36.99 -13.26 -8.62
CA THR A 154 37.87 -14.35 -8.18
C THR A 154 38.04 -15.41 -9.29
N TRP A 155 36.96 -15.81 -9.96
CA TRP A 155 37.05 -16.72 -11.11
C TRP A 155 37.83 -16.14 -12.28
N ILE A 156 37.63 -14.87 -12.64
CA ILE A 156 38.42 -14.20 -13.69
C ILE A 156 39.92 -14.24 -13.35
N LYS A 157 40.30 -13.95 -12.09
CA LYS A 157 41.69 -14.03 -11.63
C LYS A 157 42.25 -15.46 -11.69
N VAL A 158 41.46 -16.47 -11.32
CA VAL A 158 41.84 -17.89 -11.44
C VAL A 158 42.04 -18.30 -12.91
N ILE A 159 41.08 -17.99 -13.78
CA ILE A 159 41.12 -18.31 -15.22
C ILE A 159 42.32 -17.63 -15.90
N TYR A 160 42.57 -16.34 -15.61
CA TYR A 160 43.73 -15.61 -16.14
C TYR A 160 45.07 -16.27 -15.73
N HIS A 161 45.19 -16.70 -14.46
CA HIS A 161 46.38 -17.41 -13.99
C HIS A 161 46.54 -18.81 -14.61
N VAL A 162 45.45 -19.55 -14.84
CA VAL A 162 45.50 -20.84 -15.53
C VAL A 162 45.90 -20.65 -17.01
N SER A 163 45.26 -19.72 -17.73
CA SER A 163 45.56 -19.44 -19.14
C SER A 163 46.97 -18.93 -19.38
N SER A 164 47.52 -18.12 -18.47
CA SER A 164 48.93 -17.68 -18.57
C SER A 164 49.93 -18.82 -18.32
N ILE A 165 49.62 -19.79 -17.44
CA ILE A 165 50.41 -21.01 -17.30
C ILE A 165 50.37 -21.85 -18.59
N PHE A 166 49.19 -22.07 -19.18
CA PHE A 166 49.07 -22.80 -20.45
C PHE A 166 49.86 -22.14 -21.60
N LYS A 167 49.76 -20.80 -21.74
CA LYS A 167 50.50 -20.04 -22.76
C LYS A 167 52.02 -20.11 -22.59
N SER A 168 52.51 -20.42 -21.39
CA SER A 168 53.94 -20.52 -21.07
C SER A 168 54.61 -21.85 -21.46
N ARG A 169 53.88 -22.86 -21.95
CA ARG A 169 54.38 -24.19 -22.36
C ARG A 169 55.19 -24.97 -21.30
N GLU A 170 55.21 -24.55 -20.03
CA GLU A 170 55.94 -25.18 -18.93
C GLU A 170 55.17 -26.34 -18.26
N LYS A 171 55.84 -27.18 -17.46
CA LYS A 171 55.27 -28.42 -16.87
C LYS A 171 53.99 -28.17 -16.04
N ILE A 172 52.85 -28.46 -16.67
CA ILE A 172 51.48 -28.07 -16.24
C ILE A 172 51.10 -28.56 -14.83
N SER A 173 51.54 -29.77 -14.42
CA SER A 173 51.12 -30.39 -13.15
C SER A 173 51.43 -29.53 -11.91
N ASN A 174 52.65 -29.02 -11.79
CA ASN A 174 53.15 -28.58 -10.48
C ASN A 174 52.86 -27.09 -10.19
N ARG A 175 52.96 -26.19 -11.20
CA ARG A 175 52.60 -24.77 -10.98
C ARG A 175 51.10 -24.56 -10.79
N THR A 176 50.25 -25.30 -11.49
CA THR A 176 48.78 -25.18 -11.38
C THR A 176 48.30 -25.60 -9.99
N LYS A 177 48.84 -26.71 -9.46
CA LYS A 177 48.65 -27.11 -8.05
C LYS A 177 49.15 -26.03 -7.09
N ASN A 178 50.34 -25.46 -7.33
CA ASN A 178 50.91 -24.42 -6.45
C ASN A 178 50.12 -23.09 -6.45
N PHE A 179 49.48 -22.69 -7.56
CA PHE A 179 48.63 -21.49 -7.56
C PHE A 179 47.33 -21.70 -6.78
N PHE A 180 46.62 -22.82 -6.99
CA PHE A 180 45.47 -23.16 -6.13
C PHE A 180 45.88 -23.34 -4.66
N ASN A 181 47.08 -23.85 -4.38
CA ASN A 181 47.66 -23.93 -3.03
C ASN A 181 48.06 -22.57 -2.41
N ARG A 182 48.01 -21.45 -3.14
CA ARG A 182 48.04 -20.10 -2.53
C ARG A 182 46.69 -19.66 -1.97
N PHE A 183 45.59 -20.24 -2.43
CA PHE A 183 44.29 -20.07 -1.78
C PHE A 183 44.19 -21.05 -0.62
N SER A 184 44.19 -20.51 0.61
CA SER A 184 43.80 -21.23 1.83
C SER A 184 42.49 -22.00 1.60
N THR A 185 42.38 -23.17 2.23
CA THR A 185 41.21 -24.06 2.17
C THR A 185 39.92 -23.27 2.38
N THR A 186 39.86 -22.38 3.37
CA THR A 186 38.71 -21.49 3.64
C THR A 186 38.29 -20.68 2.41
N LYS A 187 39.23 -20.05 1.70
CA LYS A 187 38.93 -19.23 0.52
C LYS A 187 38.43 -20.08 -0.66
N ARG A 188 38.90 -21.34 -0.79
CA ARG A 188 38.37 -22.28 -1.79
C ARG A 188 36.97 -22.76 -1.43
N THR A 189 36.73 -23.09 -0.17
CA THR A 189 35.40 -23.51 0.30
C THR A 189 34.39 -22.40 0.06
N VAL A 190 34.71 -21.16 0.43
CA VAL A 190 33.84 -20.00 0.14
C VAL A 190 33.66 -19.80 -1.37
N LEU A 191 34.70 -19.96 -2.20
CA LEU A 191 34.53 -19.90 -3.67
C LEU A 191 33.60 -20.98 -4.21
N ALA A 192 33.73 -22.22 -3.74
CA ALA A 192 32.84 -23.31 -4.13
C ALA A 192 31.40 -23.06 -3.68
N THR A 193 31.18 -22.73 -2.39
CA THR A 193 29.82 -22.52 -1.85
C THR A 193 29.15 -21.29 -2.44
N SER A 194 29.86 -20.17 -2.62
CA SER A 194 29.30 -18.97 -3.26
C SER A 194 28.96 -19.22 -4.72
N THR A 195 29.78 -19.99 -5.46
CA THR A 195 29.49 -20.36 -6.84
C THR A 195 28.25 -21.26 -6.92
N LEU A 196 28.17 -22.30 -6.08
CA LEU A 196 27.01 -23.20 -6.02
C LEU A 196 25.72 -22.45 -5.63
N PHE A 197 25.81 -21.51 -4.68
CA PHE A 197 24.67 -20.69 -4.26
C PHE A 197 24.23 -19.70 -5.35
N ILE A 198 25.16 -19.05 -6.06
CA ILE A 198 24.85 -18.20 -7.22
C ILE A 198 24.21 -19.02 -8.36
N LEU A 199 24.70 -20.23 -8.62
CA LEU A 199 24.08 -21.14 -9.59
C LEU A 199 22.67 -21.54 -9.16
N PHE A 200 22.47 -21.90 -7.89
CA PHE A 200 21.14 -22.18 -7.33
C PHE A 200 20.16 -21.01 -7.50
N LEU A 201 20.54 -19.78 -7.14
CA LEU A 201 19.71 -18.60 -7.36
C LEU A 201 19.45 -18.36 -8.86
N SER A 202 20.44 -18.61 -9.72
CA SER A 202 20.28 -18.51 -11.18
C SER A 202 19.30 -19.55 -11.74
N CYS A 203 19.18 -20.71 -11.10
CA CYS A 203 18.19 -21.74 -11.43
C CYS A 203 16.77 -21.42 -10.91
N LEU A 204 16.62 -20.55 -9.90
CA LEU A 204 15.29 -20.03 -9.50
C LEU A 204 14.78 -18.98 -10.49
N GLY A 205 15.67 -18.09 -10.96
CA GLY A 205 15.37 -17.08 -11.98
C GLY A 205 15.26 -15.64 -11.45
N PHE A 206 15.70 -14.70 -12.29
CA PHE A 206 15.77 -13.26 -11.98
C PHE A 206 14.67 -12.42 -12.62
N CYS A 207 13.89 -13.01 -13.53
CA CYS A 207 12.66 -12.40 -14.06
C CYS A 207 11.46 -12.88 -13.23
N PRO A 208 10.37 -12.10 -13.10
CA PRO A 208 9.11 -12.67 -12.65
C PRO A 208 8.65 -13.77 -13.61
N PRO A 209 7.89 -14.78 -13.14
CA PRO A 209 7.20 -15.71 -14.03
C PRO A 209 6.17 -14.96 -14.87
N GLU A 210 5.80 -15.56 -16.00
CA GLU A 210 4.69 -15.10 -16.83
C GLU A 210 3.40 -14.97 -16.01
N GLU A 211 2.47 -14.13 -16.45
CA GLU A 211 1.19 -13.96 -15.76
C GLU A 211 0.26 -15.14 -16.06
N GLN A 212 -0.59 -15.51 -15.09
CA GLN A 212 -1.47 -16.65 -15.25
C GLN A 212 -2.43 -16.43 -16.43
N ASP A 213 -2.44 -17.38 -17.36
CA ASP A 213 -3.34 -17.39 -18.52
C ASP A 213 -4.78 -17.11 -18.09
N VAL A 214 -5.32 -15.99 -18.58
CA VAL A 214 -6.75 -15.71 -18.46
C VAL A 214 -7.53 -16.57 -19.47
N PRO A 215 -8.80 -16.91 -19.19
CA PRO A 215 -9.62 -17.66 -20.14
C PRO A 215 -9.64 -16.98 -21.51
N VAL A 216 -9.60 -17.76 -22.60
CA VAL A 216 -9.55 -17.23 -23.98
C VAL A 216 -10.88 -16.57 -24.40
N ARG A 217 -11.97 -16.77 -23.64
CA ARG A 217 -13.30 -16.20 -23.88
C ARG A 217 -14.02 -15.88 -22.58
N PRO A 218 -14.84 -14.81 -22.53
CA PRO A 218 -15.66 -14.46 -21.37
C PRO A 218 -16.77 -15.49 -21.13
N VAL A 219 -17.39 -15.41 -19.95
CA VAL A 219 -18.56 -16.23 -19.59
C VAL A 219 -19.73 -15.83 -20.49
N GLN A 220 -20.38 -16.81 -21.14
CA GLN A 220 -21.50 -16.54 -22.03
C GLN A 220 -22.74 -16.08 -21.25
N GLY A 221 -23.43 -15.06 -21.78
CA GLY A 221 -24.65 -14.52 -21.18
C GLY A 221 -24.44 -13.49 -20.06
N GLU A 222 -23.20 -13.17 -19.70
CA GLU A 222 -22.93 -12.06 -18.78
C GLU A 222 -22.87 -10.70 -19.50
N LYS A 223 -23.40 -9.66 -18.84
CA LYS A 223 -23.26 -8.27 -19.25
C LYS A 223 -22.71 -7.42 -18.12
N TYR A 224 -21.84 -6.48 -18.46
CA TYR A 224 -20.94 -5.79 -17.55
C TYR A 224 -21.17 -4.29 -17.58
N PHE A 225 -21.55 -3.71 -16.45
CA PHE A 225 -21.63 -2.26 -16.28
C PHE A 225 -20.35 -1.75 -15.62
N VAL A 226 -19.43 -1.19 -16.41
CA VAL A 226 -18.21 -0.56 -15.91
C VAL A 226 -18.56 0.82 -15.36
N ALA A 227 -18.23 1.08 -14.10
CA ALA A 227 -18.44 2.34 -13.41
C ALA A 227 -17.10 2.92 -12.95
N ALA A 228 -16.90 4.24 -13.06
CA ALA A 228 -15.69 4.88 -12.53
C ALA A 228 -15.94 6.31 -12.02
N ASN A 229 -15.14 6.72 -11.04
CA ASN A 229 -15.02 8.11 -10.63
C ASN A 229 -13.58 8.59 -10.76
N LEU A 230 -13.39 9.75 -11.40
CA LEU A 230 -12.07 10.29 -11.73
C LEU A 230 -11.98 11.77 -11.32
N HIS A 231 -10.78 12.18 -10.89
CA HIS A 231 -10.48 13.55 -10.51
C HIS A 231 -8.95 13.76 -10.48
N ASN A 232 -8.44 14.65 -11.34
CA ASN A 232 -7.01 14.92 -11.53
C ASN A 232 -6.21 13.61 -11.78
N SER A 233 -6.63 12.92 -12.84
CA SER A 233 -6.21 11.58 -13.24
C SER A 233 -5.45 11.58 -14.58
N GLN A 234 -4.94 12.73 -15.05
CA GLN A 234 -4.21 12.86 -16.33
C GLN A 234 -3.06 11.86 -16.46
N ASP A 235 -2.24 11.70 -15.42
CA ASP A 235 -1.01 10.89 -15.47
C ASP A 235 -1.27 9.40 -15.71
N ILE A 236 -2.47 8.93 -15.36
CA ILE A 236 -2.84 7.50 -15.38
C ILE A 236 -3.84 7.16 -16.50
N LEU A 237 -4.68 8.13 -16.90
CA LEU A 237 -5.75 7.93 -17.87
C LEU A 237 -5.31 7.30 -19.21
N PRO A 238 -4.15 7.63 -19.82
CA PRO A 238 -3.72 7.00 -21.07
C PRO A 238 -3.52 5.48 -20.95
N GLY A 239 -2.93 5.02 -19.82
CA GLY A 239 -2.76 3.60 -19.54
C GLY A 239 -4.08 2.94 -19.16
N TRP A 240 -4.80 3.53 -18.19
CA TRP A 240 -6.10 3.07 -17.71
C TRP A 240 -7.12 2.89 -18.85
N SER A 241 -7.14 3.81 -19.81
CA SER A 241 -8.01 3.75 -20.99
C SER A 241 -7.60 2.64 -21.97
N SER A 242 -6.30 2.41 -22.16
CA SER A 242 -5.81 1.32 -22.99
C SER A 242 -6.19 -0.05 -22.41
N GLU A 243 -6.07 -0.23 -21.09
CA GLU A 243 -6.49 -1.45 -20.40
C GLU A 243 -8.02 -1.63 -20.42
N LEU A 244 -8.80 -0.55 -20.31
CA LEU A 244 -10.25 -0.60 -20.51
C LEU A 244 -10.63 -1.05 -21.93
N ILE A 245 -9.97 -0.53 -22.96
CA ILE A 245 -10.20 -0.93 -24.36
C ILE A 245 -9.87 -2.42 -24.57
N LYS A 246 -8.75 -2.92 -24.01
CA LYS A 246 -8.41 -4.35 -24.05
C LYS A 246 -9.46 -5.21 -23.34
N LEU A 247 -9.92 -4.80 -22.16
CA LEU A 247 -10.96 -5.49 -21.41
C LEU A 247 -12.28 -5.55 -22.20
N ILE A 248 -12.70 -4.45 -22.83
CA ILE A 248 -13.92 -4.41 -23.66
C ILE A 248 -13.77 -5.34 -24.87
N ASN A 249 -12.63 -5.32 -25.55
CA ASN A 249 -12.37 -6.24 -26.67
C ASN A 249 -12.40 -7.72 -26.25
N TYR A 250 -12.05 -8.03 -25.00
CA TYR A 250 -12.17 -9.37 -24.45
C TYR A 250 -13.61 -9.74 -24.05
N LEU A 251 -14.35 -8.84 -23.38
CA LEU A 251 -15.73 -9.09 -22.93
C LEU A 251 -16.77 -9.01 -24.07
N GLY A 252 -16.43 -8.32 -25.17
CA GLY A 252 -17.31 -8.01 -26.29
C GLY A 252 -18.04 -6.67 -26.11
N SER A 253 -18.01 -5.81 -27.15
CA SER A 253 -18.65 -4.48 -27.18
C SER A 253 -20.10 -4.51 -26.69
N ASP A 254 -20.87 -5.46 -27.21
CA ASP A 254 -22.33 -5.57 -27.03
C ASP A 254 -22.73 -6.02 -25.62
N ASN A 255 -21.74 -6.48 -24.83
CA ASN A 255 -21.91 -6.93 -23.46
C ASN A 255 -21.49 -5.88 -22.42
N VAL A 256 -20.87 -4.76 -22.84
CA VAL A 256 -20.28 -3.78 -21.91
C VAL A 256 -20.94 -2.41 -22.05
N PHE A 257 -21.24 -1.78 -20.91
CA PHE A 257 -21.54 -0.36 -20.82
C PHE A 257 -20.51 0.37 -19.95
N VAL A 258 -20.07 1.57 -20.35
CA VAL A 258 -19.04 2.36 -19.65
C VAL A 258 -19.64 3.65 -19.09
N SER A 259 -19.74 3.76 -17.77
CA SER A 259 -20.26 4.92 -17.06
C SER A 259 -19.15 5.59 -16.22
N ILE A 260 -18.75 6.80 -16.60
CA ILE A 260 -17.68 7.55 -15.93
C ILE A 260 -18.22 8.89 -15.46
N TYR A 261 -18.12 9.17 -14.17
CA TYR A 261 -18.39 10.49 -13.60
C TYR A 261 -17.09 11.16 -13.13
N GLU A 262 -16.74 12.24 -13.80
CA GLU A 262 -15.63 13.13 -13.49
C GLU A 262 -16.17 14.43 -12.87
N SER A 263 -15.44 14.96 -11.89
CA SER A 263 -15.80 16.23 -11.24
C SER A 263 -14.58 17.07 -10.89
N ASN A 264 -14.62 18.36 -11.21
CA ASN A 264 -13.67 19.38 -10.75
C ASN A 264 -12.18 19.17 -11.13
N SER A 265 -11.84 18.32 -12.09
CA SER A 265 -10.45 18.21 -12.57
C SER A 265 -9.97 19.52 -13.20
N GLN A 266 -8.71 19.84 -12.93
CA GLN A 266 -7.98 21.04 -13.37
C GLN A 266 -6.82 20.69 -14.33
N ASP A 267 -6.55 19.40 -14.53
CA ASP A 267 -5.61 18.85 -15.50
C ASP A 267 -6.32 18.39 -16.80
N SER A 268 -5.60 17.70 -17.68
CA SER A 268 -6.16 17.23 -18.96
C SER A 268 -7.15 16.07 -18.84
N THR A 269 -7.58 15.65 -17.64
CA THR A 269 -8.56 14.55 -17.43
C THR A 269 -9.80 14.70 -18.31
N LYS A 270 -10.39 15.91 -18.36
CA LYS A 270 -11.58 16.21 -19.17
C LYS A 270 -11.35 16.01 -20.67
N SER A 271 -10.17 16.38 -21.18
CA SER A 271 -9.79 16.19 -22.60
C SER A 271 -9.53 14.72 -22.94
N LEU A 272 -8.83 14.00 -22.06
CA LEU A 272 -8.56 12.56 -22.22
C LEU A 272 -9.85 11.74 -22.17
N LEU A 273 -10.82 12.13 -21.33
CA LEU A 273 -12.14 11.50 -21.29
C LEU A 273 -13.00 11.80 -22.53
N SER A 274 -12.82 12.94 -23.19
CA SER A 274 -13.43 13.17 -24.51
C SER A 274 -12.84 12.21 -25.55
N SER A 275 -11.51 12.03 -25.56
CA SER A 275 -10.85 11.10 -26.49
C SER A 275 -11.29 9.64 -26.24
N LEU A 276 -11.49 9.25 -24.97
CA LEU A 276 -12.06 7.96 -24.61
C LEU A 276 -13.53 7.83 -25.04
N ASN A 277 -14.35 8.87 -24.85
CA ASN A 277 -15.73 8.91 -25.33
C ASN A 277 -15.83 8.62 -26.83
N ASP A 278 -14.96 9.24 -27.62
CA ASP A 278 -15.00 9.14 -29.07
C ASP A 278 -14.47 7.76 -29.53
N THR A 279 -13.41 7.25 -28.88
CA THR A 279 -12.92 5.87 -29.10
C THR A 279 -14.00 4.82 -28.79
N LEU A 280 -14.74 4.99 -27.69
CA LEU A 280 -15.84 4.08 -27.32
C LEU A 280 -17.04 4.20 -28.27
N LEU A 281 -17.25 5.35 -28.93
CA LEU A 281 -18.25 5.50 -30.00
C LEU A 281 -17.88 4.69 -31.23
N GLU A 282 -16.63 4.81 -31.68
CA GLU A 282 -16.11 4.08 -32.84
C GLU A 282 -16.11 2.55 -32.63
N MET A 283 -15.90 2.11 -31.39
CA MET A 283 -16.03 0.71 -30.97
C MET A 283 -17.49 0.24 -30.79
N GLY A 284 -18.50 1.10 -30.98
CA GLY A 284 -19.92 0.76 -30.80
C GLY A 284 -20.36 0.54 -29.35
N VAL A 285 -19.56 0.95 -28.36
CA VAL A 285 -19.76 0.64 -26.94
C VAL A 285 -20.77 1.62 -26.32
N GLY A 286 -21.76 1.07 -25.60
CA GLY A 286 -22.70 1.87 -24.82
C GLY A 286 -21.98 2.61 -23.68
N ARG A 287 -22.25 3.90 -23.51
CA ARG A 287 -21.52 4.70 -22.51
C ARG A 287 -22.27 5.93 -22.01
N SER A 288 -21.83 6.43 -20.87
CA SER A 288 -22.16 7.76 -20.33
C SER A 288 -20.91 8.32 -19.68
N ILE A 289 -20.30 9.35 -20.28
CA ILE A 289 -19.14 10.03 -19.72
C ILE A 289 -19.56 11.46 -19.38
N LEU A 290 -19.61 11.76 -18.08
CA LEU A 290 -20.11 13.01 -17.52
C LEU A 290 -18.96 13.75 -16.83
N THR A 291 -18.63 14.94 -17.32
CA THR A 291 -17.65 15.85 -16.71
C THR A 291 -18.39 17.05 -16.12
N GLU A 292 -18.42 17.17 -14.79
CA GLU A 292 -19.11 18.26 -14.09
C GLU A 292 -18.14 19.24 -13.41
N GLN A 293 -18.63 20.46 -13.19
CA GLN A 293 -17.97 21.51 -12.41
C GLN A 293 -18.90 21.90 -11.25
N ASP A 294 -18.48 21.63 -10.02
CA ASP A 294 -19.14 21.99 -8.77
C ASP A 294 -18.23 22.96 -8.00
N ASP A 295 -18.40 24.26 -8.26
CA ASP A 295 -17.64 25.33 -7.61
C ASP A 295 -18.07 25.59 -6.16
N LYS A 296 -19.02 24.81 -5.60
CA LYS A 296 -19.54 24.99 -4.22
C LYS A 296 -18.89 24.03 -3.22
N HIS A 297 -18.52 22.82 -3.65
CA HIS A 297 -17.95 21.78 -2.79
C HIS A 297 -16.50 21.43 -3.19
N TRP A 298 -15.65 22.46 -3.32
CA TRP A 298 -14.23 22.29 -3.62
C TRP A 298 -13.43 21.84 -2.37
N TRP A 299 -12.34 21.12 -2.60
CA TRP A 299 -11.47 20.52 -1.58
C TRP A 299 -10.49 21.56 -0.98
N PRO A 300 -10.15 21.54 0.32
CA PRO A 300 -10.45 20.51 1.31
C PRO A 300 -11.82 20.67 1.97
N TYR A 301 -12.44 19.52 2.30
CA TYR A 301 -13.62 19.47 3.16
C TYR A 301 -13.24 19.75 4.61
N ASN A 302 -14.11 20.42 5.36
CA ASN A 302 -13.85 20.76 6.76
C ASN A 302 -14.13 19.57 7.69
N THR A 303 -15.01 18.65 7.28
CA THR A 303 -15.40 17.48 8.07
C THR A 303 -15.40 16.19 7.24
N SER A 304 -15.25 15.04 7.89
CA SER A 304 -15.35 13.73 7.22
C SER A 304 -16.74 13.49 6.59
N PRO A 305 -17.88 13.80 7.26
CA PRO A 305 -19.20 13.58 6.69
C PRO A 305 -19.48 14.35 5.39
N GLU A 306 -18.99 15.59 5.25
CA GLU A 306 -19.04 16.35 3.98
C GLU A 306 -18.36 15.58 2.84
N ARG A 307 -17.12 15.12 3.08
CA ARG A 307 -16.33 14.36 2.11
C ARG A 307 -17.01 13.03 1.75
N ILE A 308 -17.56 12.33 2.73
CA ILE A 308 -18.27 11.05 2.53
C ILE A 308 -19.55 11.27 1.71
N GLY A 309 -20.33 12.30 2.02
CA GLY A 309 -21.54 12.67 1.26
C GLY A 309 -21.25 13.05 -0.19
N TYR A 310 -20.17 13.81 -0.43
CA TYR A 310 -19.72 14.14 -1.79
C TYR A 310 -19.32 12.88 -2.58
N LEU A 311 -18.50 12.00 -2.00
CA LEU A 311 -18.08 10.75 -2.65
C LEU A 311 -19.26 9.82 -2.91
N ALA A 312 -20.21 9.71 -1.98
CA ALA A 312 -21.45 8.96 -2.17
C ALA A 312 -22.26 9.47 -3.38
N ASN A 313 -22.46 10.78 -3.47
CA ASN A 313 -23.13 11.42 -4.61
C ASN A 313 -22.37 11.16 -5.93
N ALA A 314 -21.05 11.32 -5.94
CA ALA A 314 -20.22 11.06 -7.13
C ALA A 314 -20.32 9.60 -7.62
N ARG A 315 -20.33 8.62 -6.70
CA ARG A 315 -20.50 7.20 -7.06
C ARG A 315 -21.92 6.89 -7.55
N ASN A 316 -22.94 7.44 -6.90
CA ASN A 316 -24.34 7.31 -7.36
C ASN A 316 -24.54 7.94 -8.75
N LYS A 317 -23.87 9.05 -9.07
CA LYS A 317 -23.91 9.64 -10.43
C LYS A 317 -23.36 8.68 -11.49
N ALA A 318 -22.34 7.89 -11.19
CA ALA A 318 -21.85 6.84 -12.10
C ALA A 318 -22.83 5.66 -12.23
N LEU A 319 -23.64 5.35 -11.21
CA LEU A 319 -24.66 4.29 -11.27
C LEU A 319 -26.03 4.72 -11.82
N LYS A 320 -26.29 6.03 -11.99
CA LYS A 320 -27.56 6.57 -12.52
C LYS A 320 -28.12 5.82 -13.75
N PRO A 321 -27.33 5.42 -14.77
CA PRO A 321 -27.87 4.74 -15.96
C PRO A 321 -28.56 3.40 -15.65
N ILE A 322 -28.26 2.74 -14.53
CA ILE A 322 -28.94 1.51 -14.09
C ILE A 322 -29.86 1.68 -12.87
N GLN A 323 -29.79 2.85 -12.19
CA GLN A 323 -30.52 3.15 -10.95
C GLN A 323 -31.63 4.20 -11.05
N SER A 324 -31.61 5.07 -12.07
CA SER A 324 -32.51 6.22 -12.11
C SER A 324 -33.99 5.80 -12.23
N SER A 325 -34.87 6.44 -11.45
CA SER A 325 -36.32 6.29 -11.65
C SER A 325 -36.77 6.88 -12.99
N ASP A 326 -36.14 7.97 -13.42
CA ASP A 326 -36.36 8.64 -14.69
C ASP A 326 -36.01 7.73 -15.89
N PRO A 327 -37.00 7.36 -16.75
CA PRO A 327 -36.79 6.52 -17.92
C PRO A 327 -35.91 7.11 -19.03
N GLU A 328 -35.70 8.43 -19.06
CA GLU A 328 -34.81 9.07 -20.04
C GLU A 328 -33.34 9.01 -19.61
N ILE A 329 -33.08 8.89 -18.30
CA ILE A 329 -31.73 8.71 -17.72
C ILE A 329 -31.37 7.22 -17.61
N ARG A 330 -32.34 6.34 -17.35
CA ARG A 330 -32.13 4.90 -17.19
C ARG A 330 -32.07 4.17 -18.53
N LEU A 331 -31.12 3.24 -18.66
CA LEU A 331 -30.89 2.47 -19.87
C LEU A 331 -32.06 1.54 -20.18
N LYS A 332 -32.43 1.51 -21.47
CA LYS A 332 -33.27 0.43 -22.03
C LYS A 332 -32.44 -0.86 -21.96
N GLY A 333 -32.98 -1.90 -21.33
CA GLY A 333 -32.23 -3.12 -21.00
C GLY A 333 -31.36 -3.04 -19.74
N TYR A 334 -31.54 -2.05 -18.85
CA TYR A 334 -30.79 -1.98 -17.57
C TYR A 334 -30.88 -3.26 -16.71
N ASN A 335 -31.94 -4.04 -16.87
CA ASN A 335 -32.19 -5.31 -16.19
C ASN A 335 -31.38 -6.50 -16.76
N GLU A 336 -30.59 -6.29 -17.83
CA GLU A 336 -29.76 -7.33 -18.45
C GLU A 336 -28.33 -7.39 -17.89
N TYR A 337 -27.86 -6.35 -17.20
CA TYR A 337 -26.52 -6.34 -16.60
C TYR A 337 -26.44 -7.35 -15.44
N THR A 338 -25.46 -8.25 -15.50
CA THR A 338 -25.25 -9.29 -14.47
C THR A 338 -24.18 -8.90 -13.46
N LYS A 339 -23.18 -8.10 -13.89
CA LYS A 339 -22.13 -7.56 -13.01
C LYS A 339 -21.93 -6.05 -13.16
N ILE A 340 -21.52 -5.40 -12.07
CA ILE A 340 -20.98 -4.03 -12.07
C ILE A 340 -19.49 -4.10 -11.76
N ILE A 341 -18.65 -3.44 -12.56
CA ILE A 341 -17.19 -3.35 -12.37
C ILE A 341 -16.87 -1.90 -11.99
N PHE A 342 -16.63 -1.62 -10.71
CA PHE A 342 -16.28 -0.28 -10.25
C PHE A 342 -14.76 -0.09 -10.19
N LEU A 343 -14.25 0.99 -10.81
CA LEU A 343 -12.84 1.33 -10.92
C LEU A 343 -12.53 2.70 -10.28
N ASN A 344 -11.49 2.77 -9.45
CA ASN A 344 -10.84 4.02 -9.04
C ASN A 344 -9.74 4.43 -10.07
N ASP A 345 -9.08 5.58 -9.84
CA ASP A 345 -7.90 6.06 -10.58
C ASP A 345 -6.59 5.34 -10.20
N VAL A 346 -6.60 4.00 -10.27
CA VAL A 346 -5.47 3.10 -9.97
C VAL A 346 -4.84 2.48 -11.22
N TYR A 347 -3.61 1.97 -11.09
CA TYR A 347 -2.94 1.14 -12.10
C TYR A 347 -3.46 -0.30 -12.00
N TRP A 348 -3.85 -0.86 -13.14
CA TRP A 348 -4.39 -2.20 -13.33
C TRP A 348 -4.01 -2.73 -14.72
N THR A 349 -4.33 -4.00 -15.02
CA THR A 349 -4.29 -4.55 -16.40
C THR A 349 -5.59 -5.28 -16.72
N TRP A 350 -5.92 -5.42 -18.00
CA TRP A 350 -7.13 -6.15 -18.40
C TRP A 350 -7.11 -7.61 -17.90
N GLU A 351 -5.96 -8.31 -17.90
CA GLU A 351 -5.84 -9.66 -17.37
C GLU A 351 -6.18 -9.70 -15.86
N SER A 352 -5.69 -8.72 -15.11
CA SER A 352 -5.98 -8.56 -13.68
C SER A 352 -7.49 -8.38 -13.43
N MET A 353 -8.18 -7.64 -14.30
CA MET A 353 -9.64 -7.46 -14.20
C MET A 353 -10.40 -8.73 -14.60
N VAL A 354 -9.94 -9.47 -15.61
CA VAL A 354 -10.52 -10.76 -15.98
C VAL A 354 -10.38 -11.78 -14.84
N ARG A 355 -9.24 -11.81 -14.12
CA ARG A 355 -9.09 -12.60 -12.89
C ARG A 355 -10.05 -12.16 -11.78
N LEU A 356 -10.29 -10.85 -11.62
CA LEU A 356 -11.24 -10.34 -10.63
C LEU A 356 -12.69 -10.76 -10.93
N ILE A 357 -13.13 -10.57 -12.18
CA ILE A 357 -14.46 -10.98 -12.69
C ILE A 357 -14.67 -12.49 -12.55
N ASN A 358 -13.62 -13.29 -12.80
CA ASN A 358 -13.68 -14.75 -12.73
C ASN A 358 -13.22 -15.31 -11.37
N THR A 359 -13.30 -14.52 -10.29
CA THR A 359 -12.97 -15.02 -8.94
C THR A 359 -13.92 -16.16 -8.57
N LYS A 360 -13.35 -17.35 -8.34
CA LYS A 360 -14.08 -18.55 -7.89
C LYS A 360 -13.64 -18.93 -6.48
N ILE A 361 -14.57 -19.51 -5.74
CA ILE A 361 -14.40 -20.00 -4.38
C ILE A 361 -14.84 -21.46 -4.36
N GLU A 362 -14.04 -22.33 -3.76
CA GLU A 362 -14.39 -23.75 -3.66
C GLU A 362 -15.74 -23.93 -2.93
N GLY A 363 -16.62 -24.72 -3.52
CA GLY A 363 -17.97 -24.97 -3.00
C GLY A 363 -18.97 -23.81 -3.15
N ARG A 364 -18.68 -22.75 -3.93
CA ARG A 364 -19.63 -21.65 -4.18
C ARG A 364 -19.59 -21.14 -5.63
N ASP A 365 -20.74 -21.14 -6.28
CA ASP A 365 -20.88 -20.82 -7.72
C ASP A 365 -20.81 -19.32 -8.04
N GLU A 366 -21.14 -18.47 -7.07
CA GLU A 366 -21.26 -17.02 -7.25
C GLU A 366 -20.78 -16.23 -6.01
N TYR A 367 -20.33 -15.00 -6.26
CA TYR A 367 -20.10 -13.94 -5.28
C TYR A 367 -21.14 -12.83 -5.41
N ASP A 368 -21.36 -12.08 -4.32
CA ASP A 368 -22.14 -10.82 -4.33
C ASP A 368 -21.22 -9.62 -4.55
N GLN A 369 -20.01 -9.68 -4.00
CA GLN A 369 -18.97 -8.66 -4.13
C GLN A 369 -17.59 -9.30 -4.11
N VAL A 370 -16.67 -8.83 -4.95
CA VAL A 370 -15.24 -9.15 -4.85
C VAL A 370 -14.37 -7.93 -5.11
N CYS A 371 -13.38 -7.69 -4.24
CA CYS A 371 -12.43 -6.60 -4.40
C CYS A 371 -11.04 -7.08 -4.82
N ALA A 372 -10.32 -6.23 -5.52
CA ALA A 372 -8.87 -6.35 -5.69
C ALA A 372 -8.13 -6.05 -4.37
N MET A 373 -6.80 -6.08 -4.39
CA MET A 373 -5.95 -5.50 -3.34
C MET A 373 -5.18 -4.31 -3.93
N ASP A 374 -5.37 -3.10 -3.42
CA ASP A 374 -4.64 -1.91 -3.87
C ASP A 374 -3.55 -1.48 -2.88
N PHE A 375 -2.42 -1.02 -3.41
CA PHE A 375 -1.24 -0.74 -2.62
C PHE A 375 -0.75 0.70 -2.82
N GLY A 376 -0.19 1.26 -1.74
CA GLY A 376 0.50 2.54 -1.73
C GLY A 376 1.70 2.50 -0.78
N THR A 377 2.21 3.67 -0.43
CA THR A 377 3.48 3.85 0.30
C THR A 377 3.60 3.04 1.60
N SER A 378 2.48 2.83 2.33
CA SER A 378 2.45 2.07 3.59
C SER A 378 2.00 0.60 3.44
N GLY A 379 1.89 0.06 2.22
CA GLY A 379 1.37 -1.29 1.97
C GLY A 379 -0.09 -1.25 1.47
N LEU A 380 -0.95 -2.13 2.00
CA LEU A 380 -2.38 -2.21 1.60
C LEU A 380 -3.09 -0.87 1.89
N TYR A 381 -3.76 -0.34 0.89
CA TYR A 381 -4.48 0.94 0.95
C TYR A 381 -5.94 0.75 1.39
N ASP A 382 -6.69 1.85 1.54
CA ASP A 382 -8.14 1.93 1.87
C ASP A 382 -8.65 0.99 2.99
N THR A 383 -7.78 0.59 3.92
CA THR A 383 -8.10 -0.29 5.07
C THR A 383 -9.17 0.26 6.02
N TRP A 384 -9.57 1.52 5.83
CA TRP A 384 -10.74 2.16 6.42
C TRP A 384 -12.06 1.54 5.93
N ALA A 385 -12.18 1.22 4.63
CA ALA A 385 -13.41 0.69 4.03
C ALA A 385 -13.57 -0.82 4.28
N SER A 386 -12.45 -1.54 4.35
CA SER A 386 -12.43 -3.01 4.36
C SER A 386 -12.40 -3.61 5.76
N ARG A 387 -13.13 -4.72 5.97
CA ARG A 387 -13.19 -5.48 7.23
C ARG A 387 -12.88 -6.94 6.94
N ASP A 388 -12.01 -7.56 7.75
CA ASP A 388 -11.80 -9.01 7.69
C ASP A 388 -13.08 -9.77 8.07
N ILE A 389 -13.07 -11.09 7.93
CA ILE A 389 -14.23 -11.98 8.18
C ILE A 389 -14.72 -11.98 9.65
N CYS A 390 -14.00 -11.35 10.58
CA CYS A 390 -14.42 -11.14 11.96
C CYS A 390 -14.88 -9.70 12.22
N GLY A 391 -15.16 -8.92 11.16
CA GLY A 391 -15.58 -7.53 11.27
C GLY A 391 -14.49 -6.56 11.70
N THR A 392 -13.19 -6.94 11.66
CA THR A 392 -12.10 -6.07 12.12
C THR A 392 -11.48 -5.25 10.97
N PRO A 393 -11.16 -3.95 11.16
CA PRO A 393 -10.52 -3.14 10.11
C PRO A 393 -9.18 -3.71 9.67
N LEU A 394 -9.00 -3.83 8.35
CA LEU A 394 -7.76 -4.34 7.76
C LEU A 394 -6.53 -3.53 8.22
N ARG A 395 -5.35 -4.11 8.04
CA ARG A 395 -4.06 -3.54 8.40
C ARG A 395 -3.28 -3.20 7.12
N PRO A 396 -2.48 -2.12 7.08
CA PRO A 396 -1.70 -1.78 5.88
C PRO A 396 -0.47 -2.68 5.72
N PHE A 397 0.05 -3.25 6.81
CA PHE A 397 1.17 -4.19 6.81
C PHE A 397 0.70 -5.64 6.72
N TRP A 398 1.51 -6.50 6.12
CA TRP A 398 1.28 -7.95 6.10
C TRP A 398 1.16 -8.49 7.54
N PRO A 399 0.14 -9.30 7.87
CA PRO A 399 -0.71 -10.08 6.97
C PRO A 399 -2.06 -9.45 6.60
N TYR A 400 -2.24 -8.15 6.81
CA TYR A 400 -3.45 -7.35 6.50
C TYR A 400 -4.75 -7.71 7.25
N VAL A 401 -4.98 -8.97 7.59
CA VAL A 401 -6.17 -9.50 8.29
C VAL A 401 -5.79 -9.99 9.70
N LYS A 402 -6.77 -10.46 10.50
CA LYS A 402 -6.52 -11.10 11.81
C LYS A 402 -6.85 -12.59 11.89
N ASP A 403 -7.71 -13.09 11.02
CA ASP A 403 -8.14 -14.50 11.02
C ASP A 403 -7.08 -15.41 10.38
N GLU A 404 -6.55 -16.39 11.13
CA GLU A 404 -5.48 -17.28 10.66
C GLU A 404 -5.86 -18.12 9.43
N ILE A 405 -7.15 -18.47 9.25
CA ILE A 405 -7.60 -19.18 8.04
C ILE A 405 -7.48 -18.26 6.82
N THR A 406 -7.91 -17.00 6.94
CA THR A 406 -7.70 -15.98 5.91
C THR A 406 -6.22 -15.67 5.68
N ILE A 407 -5.38 -15.66 6.72
CA ILE A 407 -3.91 -15.49 6.56
C ILE A 407 -3.32 -16.66 5.76
N ASP A 408 -3.76 -17.91 6.00
CA ASP A 408 -3.28 -19.07 5.27
C ASP A 408 -3.69 -19.05 3.78
N ARG A 409 -4.93 -18.67 3.45
CA ARG A 409 -5.36 -18.43 2.06
C ARG A 409 -4.53 -17.33 1.40
N LEU A 410 -4.31 -16.22 2.10
CA LEU A 410 -3.52 -15.09 1.61
C LEU A 410 -2.06 -15.50 1.31
N ARG A 411 -1.45 -16.41 2.10
CA ARG A 411 -0.11 -16.98 1.83
C ARG A 411 -0.06 -17.81 0.54
N LYS A 412 -1.17 -18.40 0.11
CA LYS A 412 -1.29 -19.23 -1.10
C LYS A 412 -1.76 -18.44 -2.34
N GLU A 413 -1.97 -17.14 -2.19
CA GLU A 413 -2.65 -16.27 -3.16
C GLU A 413 -4.09 -16.75 -3.51
N GLU A 414 -4.76 -17.44 -2.57
CA GLU A 414 -6.14 -17.89 -2.70
C GLU A 414 -7.14 -16.77 -2.33
N PRO A 415 -8.24 -16.59 -3.10
CA PRO A 415 -9.32 -15.67 -2.73
C PRO A 415 -9.97 -16.01 -1.38
N PHE A 416 -10.26 -14.98 -0.58
CA PHE A 416 -10.63 -15.13 0.83
C PHE A 416 -11.83 -14.28 1.23
N GLU A 417 -12.54 -14.71 2.27
CA GLU A 417 -13.73 -14.05 2.79
C GLU A 417 -13.39 -12.80 3.63
N VAL A 418 -14.24 -11.79 3.50
CA VAL A 418 -14.18 -10.51 4.22
C VAL A 418 -15.60 -10.06 4.56
N SER A 419 -15.78 -9.32 5.64
CA SER A 419 -17.11 -8.77 5.97
C SER A 419 -17.44 -7.49 5.20
N SER A 420 -16.44 -6.78 4.66
CA SER A 420 -16.64 -5.67 3.70
C SER A 420 -15.31 -5.37 2.99
N CYS A 421 -15.34 -4.80 1.77
CA CYS A 421 -14.12 -4.34 1.11
C CYS A 421 -14.36 -3.18 0.12
N TRP A 422 -13.33 -2.35 -0.09
CA TRP A 422 -13.20 -1.47 -1.26
C TRP A 422 -11.73 -1.11 -1.46
N ASN A 423 -11.10 -1.62 -2.52
CA ASN A 423 -9.65 -1.56 -2.70
C ASN A 423 -9.29 -1.48 -4.20
N GLY A 424 -9.17 -0.26 -4.73
CA GLY A 424 -8.81 0.06 -6.12
C GLY A 424 -9.86 -0.30 -7.19
N ALA A 425 -10.36 -1.54 -7.17
CA ALA A 425 -11.43 -2.03 -8.02
C ALA A 425 -12.31 -3.05 -7.27
N VAL A 426 -13.60 -3.05 -7.61
CA VAL A 426 -14.61 -3.95 -7.03
C VAL A 426 -15.56 -4.45 -8.11
N VAL A 427 -15.88 -5.75 -8.11
CA VAL A 427 -16.93 -6.32 -8.96
C VAL A 427 -18.10 -6.77 -8.10
N PHE A 428 -19.29 -6.26 -8.39
CA PHE A 428 -20.54 -6.61 -7.72
C PHE A 428 -21.43 -7.49 -8.61
N LYS A 429 -22.23 -8.35 -8.01
CA LYS A 429 -23.44 -8.88 -8.65
C LYS A 429 -24.42 -7.71 -8.83
N ALA A 430 -24.89 -7.46 -10.05
CA ALA A 430 -25.59 -6.23 -10.37
C ALA A 430 -26.97 -6.11 -9.70
N GLY A 431 -27.70 -7.22 -9.53
CA GLY A 431 -29.12 -7.25 -9.13
C GLY A 431 -29.54 -6.29 -8.00
N PRO A 432 -28.88 -6.27 -6.83
CA PRO A 432 -29.19 -5.34 -5.72
C PRO A 432 -29.08 -3.84 -6.06
N PHE A 433 -28.34 -3.52 -7.13
CA PHE A 433 -28.06 -2.16 -7.59
C PHE A 433 -28.90 -1.76 -8.83
N LEU A 434 -29.78 -2.62 -9.34
CA LEU A 434 -30.64 -2.31 -10.49
C LEU A 434 -31.97 -1.68 -10.03
N TYR A 435 -32.45 -0.66 -10.76
CA TYR A 435 -33.71 0.02 -10.44
C TYR A 435 -34.89 -0.96 -10.26
N LYS A 436 -35.56 -0.86 -9.10
CA LYS A 436 -36.85 -1.51 -8.85
C LYS A 436 -38.01 -0.53 -9.08
N PRO A 437 -39.07 -0.94 -9.80
CA PRO A 437 -40.33 -0.19 -9.83
C PRO A 437 -40.88 0.02 -8.42
N GLN A 438 -41.42 1.21 -8.12
CA GLN A 438 -42.09 1.44 -6.83
C GLN A 438 -43.40 0.65 -6.80
N GLY A 439 -43.41 -0.45 -6.04
CA GLY A 439 -44.55 -1.36 -5.90
C GLY A 439 -44.19 -2.81 -5.63
N GLU A 440 -42.95 -3.25 -5.90
CA GLU A 440 -42.52 -4.65 -5.68
C GLU A 440 -41.87 -4.89 -4.32
N ASP A 441 -40.83 -4.11 -3.95
CA ASP A 441 -40.07 -4.32 -2.70
C ASP A 441 -40.01 -3.03 -1.86
N ARG A 442 -41.08 -2.73 -1.11
CA ARG A 442 -40.92 -2.13 0.21
C ARG A 442 -41.02 -3.25 1.22
N VAL A 443 -39.91 -3.57 1.89
CA VAL A 443 -40.01 -4.25 3.19
C VAL A 443 -40.66 -3.23 4.10
N ASP A 444 -41.91 -3.47 4.50
CA ASP A 444 -42.65 -2.47 5.25
C ASP A 444 -42.02 -2.30 6.64
N GLU A 445 -42.07 -1.08 7.17
CA GLU A 445 -41.50 -0.77 8.49
C GLU A 445 -42.14 -1.64 9.59
N ALA A 446 -43.40 -2.05 9.38
CA ALA A 446 -44.10 -3.03 10.20
C ALA A 446 -43.57 -4.48 10.07
N GLU A 447 -43.14 -4.95 8.89
CA GLU A 447 -42.56 -6.30 8.74
C GLU A 447 -41.19 -6.38 9.44
N MET A 448 -40.37 -5.33 9.37
CA MET A 448 -39.13 -5.26 10.15
C MET A 448 -39.42 -5.33 11.66
N ILE A 449 -40.47 -4.67 12.13
CA ILE A 449 -40.88 -4.65 13.54
C ILE A 449 -41.47 -6.00 14.00
N ASP A 450 -42.24 -6.70 13.14
CA ASP A 450 -42.76 -8.05 13.42
C ASP A 450 -41.62 -9.09 13.41
N LEU A 451 -40.61 -8.93 12.55
CA LEU A 451 -39.39 -9.74 12.57
C LEU A 451 -38.59 -9.53 13.87
N GLU A 452 -38.42 -8.28 14.33
CA GLU A 452 -37.79 -7.96 15.61
C GLU A 452 -38.55 -8.51 16.84
N GLN A 453 -39.86 -8.72 16.72
CA GLN A 453 -40.73 -9.30 17.77
C GLN A 453 -41.00 -10.80 17.61
N SER A 454 -40.54 -11.44 16.53
CA SER A 454 -40.84 -12.84 16.24
C SER A 454 -40.32 -13.80 17.33
N HIS A 455 -41.22 -14.59 17.91
CA HIS A 455 -41.00 -15.23 19.22
C HIS A 455 -39.95 -16.37 19.27
N ASP A 456 -39.39 -16.80 18.15
CA ASP A 456 -38.44 -17.93 18.05
C ASP A 456 -36.97 -17.56 18.43
N GLY A 457 -36.82 -16.81 19.52
CA GLY A 457 -35.61 -16.79 20.35
C GLY A 457 -34.34 -16.16 19.77
N ARG A 458 -34.29 -15.77 18.48
CA ARG A 458 -33.11 -15.16 17.83
C ARG A 458 -32.98 -13.66 18.11
N HIS A 459 -33.02 -13.25 19.38
CA HIS A 459 -32.57 -11.92 19.80
C HIS A 459 -31.04 -11.79 19.68
N LEU A 460 -30.54 -11.75 18.43
CA LEU A 460 -29.19 -11.34 18.08
C LEU A 460 -29.09 -9.80 18.13
N ALA A 461 -29.34 -9.23 19.31
CA ALA A 461 -29.12 -7.82 19.60
C ALA A 461 -27.69 -7.45 19.17
N LYS A 462 -27.54 -6.61 18.14
CA LYS A 462 -26.31 -6.50 17.35
C LYS A 462 -25.20 -5.89 18.20
N ARG A 463 -24.25 -6.72 18.67
CA ARG A 463 -23.34 -6.37 19.77
C ARG A 463 -22.15 -5.53 19.29
N GLY A 464 -22.11 -4.28 19.69
CA GLY A 464 -21.04 -3.34 19.33
C GLY A 464 -20.87 -2.28 20.41
N TRP A 465 -19.69 -1.66 20.46
CA TRP A 465 -19.39 -0.65 21.47
C TRP A 465 -20.01 0.71 21.15
N LYS A 466 -20.09 1.06 19.85
CA LYS A 466 -20.58 2.36 19.37
C LYS A 466 -21.42 2.23 18.07
N MET A 467 -22.17 1.14 17.95
CA MET A 467 -23.30 1.00 17.01
C MET A 467 -24.24 -0.03 17.61
N VAL A 468 -25.47 0.38 17.90
CA VAL A 468 -26.35 -0.38 18.77
C VAL A 468 -27.78 -0.37 18.23
N ASP A 469 -28.04 -1.31 17.31
CA ASP A 469 -29.40 -1.72 16.97
C ASP A 469 -29.96 -2.56 18.15
N ASN A 470 -30.17 -1.90 19.30
CA ASN A 470 -30.81 -2.46 20.50
C ASN A 470 -31.36 -1.31 21.37
N PRO A 471 -32.69 -1.19 21.54
CA PRO A 471 -33.33 -0.07 22.25
C PRO A 471 -33.09 -0.04 23.77
N THR A 472 -32.42 -1.03 24.39
CA THR A 472 -32.07 -0.96 25.83
C THR A 472 -30.86 -0.08 26.15
N TYR A 473 -30.17 0.50 25.16
CA TYR A 473 -28.98 1.33 25.38
C TYR A 473 -29.27 2.83 25.21
N PRO A 474 -28.90 3.69 26.18
CA PRO A 474 -29.00 5.14 26.03
C PRO A 474 -28.24 5.63 24.80
N ASN A 475 -28.83 6.57 24.06
CA ASN A 475 -28.25 7.21 22.87
C ASN A 475 -27.97 6.24 21.69
N SER A 476 -28.62 5.09 21.60
CA SER A 476 -28.61 4.23 20.41
C SER A 476 -29.10 4.99 19.16
N VAL A 477 -28.40 4.86 18.03
CA VAL A 477 -28.81 5.42 16.73
C VAL A 477 -28.92 4.28 15.72
N PHE A 478 -30.14 4.05 15.22
CA PHE A 478 -30.43 3.06 14.19
C PHE A 478 -29.87 3.49 12.83
N SER A 479 -29.44 2.52 12.02
CA SER A 479 -29.11 2.79 10.62
C SER A 479 -30.37 3.03 9.77
N PRO A 480 -30.35 3.98 8.80
CA PRO A 480 -31.49 4.22 7.93
C PRO A 480 -32.00 2.96 7.23
N SER A 481 -33.32 2.82 7.08
CA SER A 481 -33.99 1.67 6.45
C SER A 481 -33.37 1.32 5.09
N LEU A 482 -33.24 0.02 4.79
CA LEU A 482 -32.65 -0.44 3.53
C LEU A 482 -33.60 -0.11 2.37
N ILE A 483 -33.08 0.53 1.32
CA ILE A 483 -33.84 0.90 0.13
C ILE A 483 -33.14 0.29 -1.08
N LEU A 484 -33.92 -0.32 -1.99
CA LEU A 484 -33.43 -0.82 -3.27
C LEU A 484 -33.74 0.17 -4.41
N PRO A 485 -32.84 0.36 -5.39
CA PRO A 485 -31.50 -0.22 -5.48
C PRO A 485 -30.53 0.33 -4.42
N ILE A 486 -29.57 -0.50 -3.99
CA ILE A 486 -28.50 -0.11 -3.08
C ILE A 486 -27.72 1.08 -3.66
N GLN A 487 -27.57 2.12 -2.86
CA GLN A 487 -26.88 3.37 -3.21
C GLN A 487 -25.79 3.68 -2.18
N PHE A 488 -24.73 4.35 -2.63
CA PHE A 488 -23.73 4.91 -1.73
C PHE A 488 -24.38 6.01 -0.88
N ARG A 489 -24.05 6.04 0.41
CA ARG A 489 -24.65 6.96 1.39
C ARG A 489 -23.70 7.28 2.54
N THR A 490 -24.09 8.26 3.34
CA THR A 490 -23.50 8.52 4.67
C THR A 490 -24.02 7.54 5.72
N SER A 491 -23.33 7.48 6.87
CA SER A 491 -23.82 6.76 8.06
C SER A 491 -25.04 7.44 8.70
N ASN A 492 -25.05 8.79 8.67
CA ASN A 492 -25.92 9.67 9.47
C ASN A 492 -25.75 9.50 11.00
N ILE A 493 -24.69 8.82 11.43
CA ILE A 493 -24.31 8.65 12.84
C ILE A 493 -23.11 9.56 13.10
N SER A 494 -23.33 10.66 13.82
CA SER A 494 -22.34 11.74 14.02
C SER A 494 -21.03 11.30 14.70
N ALA A 495 -21.06 10.23 15.49
CA ALA A 495 -19.90 9.66 16.16
C ALA A 495 -19.19 8.56 15.36
N CYS A 496 -19.68 8.21 14.17
CA CYS A 496 -19.18 7.12 13.33
C CYS A 496 -19.03 7.53 11.87
N ASP A 497 -17.83 8.05 11.55
CA ASP A 497 -17.36 8.29 10.19
C ASP A 497 -17.16 6.94 9.45
N HIS A 498 -18.22 6.39 8.89
CA HIS A 498 -18.15 5.24 7.98
C HIS A 498 -17.99 5.72 6.53
N SER A 499 -17.10 5.11 5.76
CA SER A 499 -17.05 5.37 4.30
C SER A 499 -18.32 4.87 3.62
N GLU A 500 -18.74 5.62 2.62
CA GLU A 500 -19.74 5.26 1.63
C GLU A 500 -19.51 3.87 1.02
N CYS A 501 -18.24 3.47 0.86
CA CYS A 501 -17.86 2.17 0.32
C CYS A 501 -17.99 1.02 1.33
N PHE A 502 -17.65 1.27 2.61
CA PHE A 502 -17.92 0.30 3.68
C PHE A 502 -19.42 0.02 3.78
N LEU A 503 -20.24 1.07 3.63
CA LEU A 503 -21.69 1.01 3.76
C LEU A 503 -22.37 0.17 2.66
N ILE A 504 -21.76 0.01 1.48
CA ILE A 504 -22.23 -0.95 0.47
C ILE A 504 -22.13 -2.39 0.99
N GLY A 505 -20.97 -2.77 1.55
CA GLY A 505 -20.80 -4.09 2.16
C GLY A 505 -21.79 -4.30 3.31
N TYR A 506 -21.94 -3.30 4.19
CA TYR A 506 -22.92 -3.31 5.28
C TYR A 506 -24.36 -3.52 4.79
N ASP A 507 -24.80 -2.79 3.78
CA ASP A 507 -26.16 -2.92 3.24
C ASP A 507 -26.37 -4.25 2.48
N LEU A 508 -25.31 -4.92 2.01
CA LEU A 508 -25.37 -6.31 1.53
C LEU A 508 -25.55 -7.33 2.66
N HIS A 509 -24.99 -7.12 3.87
CA HIS A 509 -25.35 -7.94 5.04
C HIS A 509 -26.83 -7.78 5.40
N ARG A 510 -27.36 -6.55 5.36
CA ARG A 510 -28.78 -6.27 5.63
C ARG A 510 -29.73 -6.83 4.56
N LEU A 511 -29.30 -6.91 3.30
CA LEU A 511 -30.10 -7.54 2.24
C LEU A 511 -30.16 -9.06 2.37
N TYR A 512 -29.18 -9.67 3.04
CA TYR A 512 -29.00 -11.12 3.13
C TYR A 512 -28.92 -11.59 4.59
N ASP A 513 -29.77 -11.03 5.46
CA ASP A 513 -29.84 -11.26 6.93
C ASP A 513 -30.26 -12.70 7.33
N THR A 514 -30.33 -13.63 6.37
CA THR A 514 -30.60 -15.05 6.57
C THR A 514 -29.31 -15.83 6.79
N VAL A 515 -29.20 -16.54 7.92
CA VAL A 515 -28.02 -17.37 8.27
C VAL A 515 -27.70 -18.42 7.19
N ASP A 516 -28.71 -18.93 6.49
CA ASP A 516 -28.57 -19.95 5.43
C ASP A 516 -27.90 -19.42 4.15
N ARG A 517 -27.84 -18.09 3.97
CA ARG A 517 -27.18 -17.43 2.84
C ARG A 517 -26.61 -16.05 3.24
N PRO A 518 -25.46 -15.99 3.95
CA PRO A 518 -24.75 -14.73 4.18
C PRO A 518 -24.33 -14.06 2.86
N PRO A 519 -24.05 -12.74 2.87
CA PRO A 519 -23.50 -12.03 1.72
C PRO A 519 -22.14 -12.61 1.33
N ARG A 520 -21.93 -12.89 0.05
CA ARG A 520 -20.72 -13.53 -0.46
C ARG A 520 -19.69 -12.48 -0.89
N ILE A 521 -18.99 -11.90 0.09
CA ILE A 521 -18.00 -10.83 -0.10
C ILE A 521 -16.57 -11.40 0.02
N TYR A 522 -15.72 -11.13 -0.97
CA TYR A 522 -14.34 -11.65 -1.02
C TYR A 522 -13.30 -10.59 -1.41
N MET A 523 -12.03 -10.91 -1.17
CA MET A 523 -10.91 -10.24 -1.84
C MET A 523 -10.08 -11.27 -2.62
N ASN A 524 -9.57 -10.87 -3.79
CA ASN A 524 -8.73 -11.71 -4.65
C ASN A 524 -7.27 -11.20 -4.64
N PRO A 525 -6.34 -11.89 -3.96
CA PRO A 525 -4.95 -11.44 -3.85
C PRO A 525 -4.13 -11.58 -5.14
N THR A 526 -4.64 -12.28 -6.17
CA THR A 526 -3.99 -12.33 -7.51
C THR A 526 -4.20 -11.04 -8.33
N VAL A 527 -4.97 -10.08 -7.80
CA VAL A 527 -5.35 -8.82 -8.45
C VAL A 527 -4.77 -7.66 -7.63
N LYS A 528 -3.53 -7.28 -7.94
CA LYS A 528 -2.76 -6.30 -7.16
C LYS A 528 -2.68 -4.97 -7.91
N LEU A 529 -3.31 -3.93 -7.36
CA LEU A 529 -3.44 -2.61 -7.98
C LEU A 529 -2.62 -1.57 -7.19
N ALA A 530 -2.47 -0.35 -7.69
CA ALA A 530 -1.86 0.74 -6.90
C ALA A 530 -2.22 2.13 -7.44
N TYR A 531 -2.20 3.16 -6.59
CA TYR A 531 -2.36 4.56 -7.04
C TYR A 531 -1.09 5.14 -7.69
N GLU A 532 0.07 4.54 -7.46
CA GLU A 532 1.35 4.98 -8.01
C GLU A 532 2.07 3.85 -8.76
N ARG A 533 2.80 4.21 -9.82
CA ARG A 533 3.43 3.25 -10.75
C ARG A 533 4.57 2.45 -10.10
N ASN A 534 5.30 3.04 -9.16
CA ASN A 534 6.32 2.35 -8.36
C ASN A 534 5.70 1.21 -7.54
N TRP A 535 4.60 1.45 -6.81
CA TRP A 535 3.93 0.42 -6.02
C TRP A 535 3.25 -0.63 -6.90
N PHE A 536 2.74 -0.24 -8.08
CA PHE A 536 2.23 -1.22 -9.06
C PHE A 536 3.32 -2.19 -9.53
N VAL A 537 4.48 -1.67 -9.96
CA VAL A 537 5.65 -2.46 -10.40
C VAL A 537 6.25 -3.25 -9.23
N TRP A 538 6.22 -2.73 -8.00
CA TRP A 538 6.68 -3.47 -6.83
C TRP A 538 5.87 -4.76 -6.63
N HIS A 539 4.54 -4.67 -6.59
CA HIS A 539 3.68 -5.81 -6.30
C HIS A 539 3.49 -6.78 -7.48
N ASN A 540 3.50 -6.28 -8.73
CA ASN A 540 3.30 -7.11 -9.93
C ASN A 540 4.58 -7.52 -10.66
N THR A 541 5.74 -7.01 -10.27
CA THR A 541 7.04 -7.36 -10.88
C THR A 541 8.07 -7.74 -9.83
N VAL A 542 8.43 -6.84 -8.90
CA VAL A 542 9.56 -7.06 -7.97
C VAL A 542 9.29 -8.20 -6.99
N LEU A 543 8.11 -8.22 -6.36
CA LEU A 543 7.71 -9.27 -5.42
C LEU A 543 7.41 -10.62 -6.10
N ARG A 544 7.34 -10.67 -7.44
CA ARG A 544 7.15 -11.89 -8.23
C ARG A 544 8.45 -12.52 -8.73
N ILE A 545 9.61 -11.89 -8.55
CA ILE A 545 10.90 -12.49 -8.95
C ILE A 545 11.20 -13.70 -8.05
N PRO A 546 11.44 -14.92 -8.57
CA PRO A 546 11.63 -16.13 -7.76
C PRO A 546 12.77 -16.03 -6.74
N VAL A 547 13.89 -15.39 -7.10
CA VAL A 547 15.01 -15.13 -6.17
C VAL A 547 14.63 -14.17 -5.03
N ILE A 548 13.67 -13.27 -5.25
CA ILE A 548 13.12 -12.38 -4.21
C ILE A 548 12.12 -13.14 -3.34
N GLN A 549 11.21 -13.93 -3.93
CA GLN A 549 10.27 -14.78 -3.19
C GLN A 549 11.01 -15.77 -2.27
N TRP A 550 12.03 -16.47 -2.79
CA TRP A 550 12.87 -17.37 -2.00
C TRP A 550 13.51 -16.66 -0.79
N TRP A 551 14.03 -15.44 -0.97
CA TRP A 551 14.56 -14.63 0.14
C TRP A 551 13.46 -14.25 1.15
N LEU A 552 12.29 -13.84 0.67
CA LEU A 552 11.16 -13.49 1.52
C LEU A 552 10.63 -14.68 2.33
N GLU A 553 10.62 -15.90 1.79
CA GLU A 553 10.15 -17.11 2.47
C GLU A 553 11.16 -17.72 3.44
N ASN A 554 12.45 -17.72 3.05
CA ASN A 554 13.50 -18.44 3.78
C ASN A 554 14.21 -17.57 4.81
N TRP A 555 14.33 -16.26 4.57
CA TRP A 555 14.99 -15.31 5.49
C TRP A 555 14.01 -14.31 6.11
N SER A 556 13.21 -13.63 5.29
CA SER A 556 12.43 -12.50 5.82
C SER A 556 11.17 -12.93 6.59
N ARG A 557 10.44 -13.94 6.11
CA ARG A 557 9.09 -14.42 6.52
C ARG A 557 8.06 -13.33 6.82
N GLY A 558 8.23 -12.16 6.21
CA GLY A 558 7.48 -10.95 6.60
C GLY A 558 7.75 -10.46 8.03
N TYR A 559 8.72 -11.00 8.79
CA TYR A 559 9.02 -10.58 10.17
C TYR A 559 9.16 -9.05 10.36
N PRO A 560 9.80 -8.27 9.46
CA PRO A 560 9.81 -6.82 9.57
C PRO A 560 8.41 -6.20 9.52
N LEU A 561 7.52 -6.77 8.72
CA LEU A 561 6.13 -6.33 8.56
C LEU A 561 5.29 -6.75 9.78
N TYR A 562 5.39 -8.01 10.22
CA TYR A 562 4.78 -8.48 11.47
C TYR A 562 5.22 -7.66 12.69
N PHE A 563 6.50 -7.24 12.76
CA PHE A 563 7.02 -6.41 13.84
C PHE A 563 6.46 -4.98 13.81
N VAL A 564 6.43 -4.35 12.63
CA VAL A 564 5.86 -3.00 12.46
C VAL A 564 4.33 -3.02 12.68
N ASP A 565 3.65 -4.08 12.25
CA ASP A 565 2.22 -4.29 12.51
C ASP A 565 1.92 -4.51 14.00
N TRP A 566 2.78 -5.25 14.70
CA TRP A 566 2.70 -5.39 16.16
C TRP A 566 2.91 -4.05 16.88
N ILE A 567 3.88 -3.23 16.46
CA ILE A 567 4.02 -1.85 16.97
C ILE A 567 2.74 -1.05 16.69
N TRP A 568 2.20 -1.11 15.48
CA TRP A 568 0.99 -0.39 15.08
C TRP A 568 -0.23 -0.77 15.92
N GLU A 569 -0.42 -2.06 16.23
CA GLU A 569 -1.50 -2.55 17.09
C GLU A 569 -1.32 -2.20 18.58
N LYS A 570 -0.08 -2.02 19.06
CA LYS A 570 0.18 -1.63 20.46
C LYS A 570 0.25 -0.11 20.70
N ALA A 571 0.69 0.66 19.70
CA ALA A 571 0.93 2.10 19.80
C ALA A 571 -0.10 2.96 19.06
N GLY A 572 -0.48 2.58 17.83
CA GLY A 572 -1.14 3.48 16.87
C GLY A 572 -2.68 3.45 16.88
N ARG A 573 -3.30 2.27 17.00
CA ARG A 573 -4.78 2.17 16.86
C ARG A 573 -5.55 2.42 18.15
N ARG A 574 -6.38 3.48 18.13
CA ARG A 574 -7.72 3.40 18.74
C ARG A 574 -8.47 2.28 18.02
N ARG A 575 -9.24 1.44 18.73
CA ARG A 575 -10.12 0.48 18.07
C ARG A 575 -11.27 1.24 17.39
N ASP A 576 -11.61 0.86 16.16
CA ASP A 576 -12.91 1.21 15.59
C ASP A 576 -13.97 0.43 16.39
N TYR A 577 -14.82 1.17 17.09
CA TYR A 577 -15.87 0.66 17.96
C TYR A 577 -17.25 0.67 17.29
N CYS A 578 -17.37 1.30 16.11
CA CYS A 578 -18.63 1.47 15.39
C CYS A 578 -18.93 0.29 14.44
N THR A 579 -17.93 -0.30 13.78
CA THR A 579 -18.22 -1.23 12.67
C THR A 579 -18.49 -2.70 13.03
N TRP A 580 -18.36 -3.12 14.29
CA TRP A 580 -18.38 -4.55 14.65
C TRP A 580 -19.77 -5.18 14.86
N SER A 581 -20.76 -4.45 15.39
CA SER A 581 -22.12 -4.98 15.63
C SER A 581 -22.84 -5.33 14.33
N ALA A 582 -22.69 -4.44 13.36
CA ALA A 582 -23.22 -4.50 12.01
C ALA A 582 -23.12 -5.87 11.32
N LEU A 583 -22.03 -6.60 11.60
CA LEU A 583 -21.60 -7.77 10.85
C LEU A 583 -21.78 -9.06 11.68
N ALA A 584 -22.27 -8.92 12.93
CA ALA A 584 -22.29 -9.95 13.97
C ALA A 584 -23.04 -11.23 13.59
N VAL A 585 -24.11 -11.12 12.79
CA VAL A 585 -25.01 -12.23 12.43
C VAL A 585 -24.32 -13.29 11.56
N HIS A 586 -23.31 -12.87 10.78
CA HIS A 586 -22.63 -13.73 9.79
C HIS A 586 -21.16 -14.02 10.15
N LEU A 587 -20.71 -13.70 11.37
CA LEU A 587 -19.34 -14.00 11.79
C LEU A 587 -19.17 -15.50 12.08
N PRO A 588 -18.13 -16.16 11.55
CA PRO A 588 -17.82 -17.55 11.91
C PRO A 588 -17.54 -17.72 13.42
N GLU A 589 -17.91 -18.88 13.99
CA GLU A 589 -17.74 -19.20 15.43
C GLU A 589 -16.30 -19.04 15.96
N ARG A 590 -15.29 -19.15 15.07
CA ARG A 590 -13.87 -18.95 15.39
C ARG A 590 -13.49 -17.49 15.69
N CYS A 591 -14.34 -16.53 15.34
CA CYS A 591 -14.07 -15.12 15.57
C CYS A 591 -14.12 -14.79 17.08
N PRO A 592 -13.26 -13.89 17.57
CA PRO A 592 -13.25 -13.53 18.99
C PRO A 592 -14.59 -12.91 19.38
N ALA A 593 -15.14 -13.35 20.51
CA ALA A 593 -16.41 -12.85 21.02
C ALA A 593 -16.43 -11.32 21.05
N LEU A 594 -17.45 -10.73 20.41
CA LEU A 594 -17.63 -9.29 20.32
C LEU A 594 -17.59 -8.70 21.73
N PRO A 595 -16.67 -7.77 22.03
CA PRO A 595 -16.54 -7.25 23.38
C PRO A 595 -17.87 -6.58 23.77
N GLY A 596 -18.42 -6.92 24.94
CA GLY A 596 -19.71 -6.40 25.38
C GLY A 596 -19.74 -4.87 25.43
N ALA A 597 -20.89 -4.26 25.13
CA ALA A 597 -21.04 -2.81 25.15
C ALA A 597 -20.64 -2.23 26.51
N ILE A 598 -20.00 -1.06 26.49
CA ILE A 598 -19.56 -0.35 27.69
C ILE A 598 -20.46 0.87 27.90
N ASP A 599 -20.90 1.04 29.14
CA ASP A 599 -21.60 2.24 29.60
C ASP A 599 -20.64 3.43 29.63
N LYS A 600 -20.69 4.22 28.55
CA LYS A 600 -19.88 5.40 28.27
C LYS A 600 -20.63 6.30 27.30
N ASN A 601 -20.52 7.62 27.45
CA ASN A 601 -21.02 8.54 26.44
C ASN A 601 -20.26 8.39 25.12
N TRP A 602 -20.89 8.82 24.02
CA TRP A 602 -20.30 8.78 22.68
C TRP A 602 -18.94 9.48 22.58
N ASP A 603 -18.71 10.50 23.40
CA ASP A 603 -17.49 11.31 23.46
C ASP A 603 -16.35 10.68 24.29
N GLN A 604 -16.57 9.52 24.93
CA GLN A 604 -15.66 8.87 25.91
C GLN A 604 -14.98 7.58 25.42
#